data_AF-A0A9P6G622-F1
#
_entry.id   AF-A0A9P6G622-F1
#
_cell.length_a   1.000
_cell.length_b   1.000
_cell.length_c   1.000
_cell.angle_alpha   90.00
_cell.angle_beta   90.00
_cell.angle_gamma   90.00
#
_symmetry.space_group_name_H-M   'P 1'
#
loop_
_entity.id
_entity.type
_entity.pdbx_description
1 polymer ?
#
loop_
_entity_poly.entity_id
_entity_poly.type
_entity_poly.pdbx_seq_one_letter_code
_entity_poly.pdbx_strand_id
1 'polypeptide(L)'
;MSRPNAPRDAIAGPDTVQPPFPLTLRGPVVKGFGRGSKDLGIPTANIPLTGLSIGGHDDLESGIYYGYASLDHSTIPTLTTELSVPSATGDTAIPERSSNHAVADLETPATAPPSRPITPGRLKEAKVYPTVLSIGYNPYYKNSQRSIEIHILHSFAQDFYGATLSLIILGHIRPEYDYVSKEALVEDIREDIRVAQRSLARPAYERWQRDAWLSGEGGNEPTGEAKGQSGILAKSEVIP
;
A
#
# COMPACT_ATOMS: atom_id res chain seq x y z
N MET A 1 -20.46 -16.29 -6.13
CA MET A 1 -20.62 -17.27 -7.23
C MET A 1 -20.17 -18.63 -6.72
N SER A 2 -20.76 -19.74 -7.19
CA SER A 2 -20.29 -21.07 -6.79
C SER A 2 -18.83 -21.30 -7.23
N ARG A 3 -18.01 -21.83 -6.30
CA ARG A 3 -16.61 -22.23 -6.59
C ARG A 3 -16.60 -23.30 -7.70
N PRO A 4 -15.87 -23.09 -8.81
CA PRO A 4 -15.74 -24.10 -9.87
C PRO A 4 -14.85 -25.27 -9.41
N ASN A 5 -15.10 -26.47 -9.93
CA ASN A 5 -14.30 -27.67 -9.66
C ASN A 5 -13.16 -27.89 -10.66
N ALA A 6 -13.07 -27.08 -11.72
CA ALA A 6 -12.04 -27.20 -12.74
C ALA A 6 -10.71 -26.59 -12.27
N PRO A 7 -9.55 -27.08 -12.75
CA PRO A 7 -8.27 -26.41 -12.54
C PRO A 7 -8.33 -24.96 -13.02
N ARG A 8 -7.72 -24.07 -12.25
CA ARG A 8 -7.64 -22.64 -12.58
C ARG A 8 -6.46 -22.38 -13.51
N ASP A 9 -6.58 -21.34 -14.34
CA ASP A 9 -5.49 -20.89 -15.19
C ASP A 9 -4.28 -20.49 -14.35
N ALA A 10 -3.08 -20.85 -14.83
CA ALA A 10 -1.84 -20.58 -14.11
C ALA A 10 -1.51 -19.07 -14.07
N ILE A 11 -1.98 -18.31 -15.06
CA ILE A 11 -1.79 -16.86 -15.17
C ILE A 11 -3.13 -16.19 -15.41
N ALA A 12 -3.23 -14.90 -15.06
CA ALA A 12 -4.43 -14.11 -15.25
C ALA A 12 -4.15 -12.91 -16.16
N GLY A 13 -5.10 -12.58 -17.03
CA GLY A 13 -5.02 -11.42 -17.93
C GLY A 13 -4.11 -11.63 -19.17
N PRO A 14 -4.21 -10.71 -20.14
CA PRO A 14 -3.50 -10.76 -21.43
C PRO A 14 -1.97 -10.65 -21.30
N ASP A 15 -1.24 -10.79 -22.41
CA ASP A 15 0.24 -10.69 -22.43
C ASP A 15 0.77 -9.30 -22.06
N THR A 16 -0.04 -8.27 -22.29
CA THR A 16 0.25 -6.87 -21.96
C THR A 16 -0.92 -6.27 -21.19
N VAL A 17 -0.66 -5.38 -20.23
CA VAL A 17 -1.72 -4.67 -19.49
C VAL A 17 -2.68 -3.97 -20.47
N GLN A 18 -3.98 -4.17 -20.26
CA GLN A 18 -5.06 -3.61 -21.10
C GLN A 18 -6.07 -2.84 -20.24
N PRO A 19 -6.78 -1.85 -20.82
CA PRO A 19 -7.86 -1.15 -20.14
C PRO A 19 -8.88 -2.11 -19.50
N PRO A 20 -9.40 -1.80 -18.31
CA PRO A 20 -9.24 -0.53 -17.58
C PRO A 20 -7.92 -0.41 -16.79
N PHE A 21 -7.04 -1.42 -16.83
CA PHE A 21 -5.77 -1.38 -16.12
C PHE A 21 -4.71 -0.58 -16.89
N PRO A 22 -3.73 0.04 -16.19
CA PRO A 22 -3.54 0.06 -14.73
C PRO A 22 -4.56 0.92 -14.00
N LEU A 23 -4.94 0.52 -12.79
CA LEU A 23 -5.73 1.35 -11.89
C LEU A 23 -4.90 1.74 -10.67
N THR A 24 -5.02 2.97 -10.22
CA THR A 24 -4.20 3.49 -9.11
C THR A 24 -5.06 3.90 -7.92
N LEU A 25 -4.57 3.61 -6.72
CA LEU A 25 -5.19 4.01 -5.46
C LEU A 25 -4.12 4.39 -4.45
N ARG A 26 -4.40 5.38 -3.61
CA ARG A 26 -3.54 5.74 -2.48
C ARG A 26 -4.40 6.03 -1.25
N GLY A 27 -3.99 5.54 -0.09
CA GLY A 27 -4.71 5.80 1.14
C GLY A 27 -4.05 5.21 2.39
N PRO A 28 -4.50 5.62 3.58
CA PRO A 28 -3.99 5.07 4.83
C PRO A 28 -4.46 3.63 5.03
N VAL A 29 -3.56 2.77 5.52
CA VAL A 29 -3.92 1.41 5.95
C VAL A 29 -4.70 1.48 7.25
N VAL A 30 -5.93 0.97 7.24
CA VAL A 30 -6.80 0.93 8.42
C VAL A 30 -6.93 -0.48 8.98
N LYS A 31 -7.39 -0.59 10.23
CA LYS A 31 -7.78 -1.86 10.83
C LYS A 31 -9.09 -2.33 10.18
N GLY A 32 -9.12 -3.57 9.72
CA GLY A 32 -10.35 -4.24 9.29
C GLY A 32 -11.19 -4.74 10.47
N PHE A 33 -12.26 -5.46 10.15
CA PHE A 33 -13.27 -5.93 11.13
C PHE A 33 -12.91 -7.22 11.87
N GLY A 34 -11.61 -7.52 12.03
CA GLY A 34 -11.14 -8.63 12.86
C GLY A 34 -11.47 -10.03 12.34
N ARG A 35 -11.71 -10.20 11.04
CA ARG A 35 -12.01 -11.52 10.45
C ARG A 35 -10.73 -12.30 10.13
N GLY A 36 -10.09 -12.89 11.14
CA GLY A 36 -9.23 -14.09 11.07
C GLY A 36 -8.14 -14.24 9.98
N SER A 37 -7.88 -13.27 9.11
CA SER A 37 -6.96 -13.42 7.97
C SER A 37 -5.51 -13.58 8.46
N LYS A 38 -5.18 -12.93 9.58
CA LYS A 38 -3.95 -13.20 10.33
C LYS A 38 -3.86 -14.65 10.83
N ASP A 39 -4.97 -15.22 11.31
CA ASP A 39 -5.04 -16.61 11.78
C ASP A 39 -4.99 -17.62 10.62
N LEU A 40 -5.28 -17.18 9.39
CA LEU A 40 -5.06 -17.95 8.16
C LEU A 40 -3.60 -17.91 7.66
N GLY A 41 -2.76 -17.05 8.27
CA GLY A 41 -1.40 -16.77 7.80
C GLY A 41 -1.36 -15.87 6.55
N ILE A 42 -2.47 -15.19 6.21
CA ILE A 42 -2.60 -14.33 5.03
C ILE A 42 -3.11 -12.96 5.50
N PRO A 43 -2.26 -12.15 6.15
CA PRO A 43 -2.67 -10.84 6.68
C PRO A 43 -3.07 -9.89 5.56
N THR A 44 -4.19 -9.17 5.73
CA THR A 44 -4.70 -8.19 4.77
C THR A 44 -4.68 -6.77 5.33
N ALA A 45 -4.13 -5.84 4.55
CA ALA A 45 -4.21 -4.40 4.78
C ALA A 45 -5.54 -3.88 4.22
N ASN A 46 -6.28 -3.08 4.98
CA ASN A 46 -7.58 -2.57 4.54
C ASN A 46 -7.46 -1.12 4.10
N ILE A 47 -8.10 -0.76 2.98
CA ILE A 47 -8.27 0.63 2.53
C ILE A 47 -9.76 0.86 2.27
N PRO A 48 -10.40 1.83 2.96
CA PRO A 48 -11.79 2.18 2.68
C PRO A 48 -11.88 2.91 1.34
N LEU A 49 -12.85 2.57 0.49
CA LEU A 49 -13.07 3.28 -0.78
C LEU A 49 -13.92 4.54 -0.62
N THR A 50 -14.45 4.82 0.57
CA THR A 50 -15.25 6.02 0.82
C THR A 50 -14.42 7.28 0.53
N GLY A 51 -14.79 8.00 -0.53
CA GLY A 51 -14.09 9.22 -0.96
C GLY A 51 -12.80 8.98 -1.75
N LEU A 52 -12.52 7.74 -2.17
CA LEU A 52 -11.41 7.42 -3.07
C LEU A 52 -11.97 6.87 -4.38
N SER A 53 -11.46 7.34 -5.53
CA SER A 53 -11.75 6.73 -6.82
C SER A 53 -10.62 5.76 -7.20
N ILE A 54 -10.98 4.61 -7.77
CA ILE A 54 -10.02 3.66 -8.34
C ILE A 54 -9.71 4.14 -9.77
N GLY A 55 -8.97 5.24 -9.90
CA GLY A 55 -8.71 5.84 -11.21
C GLY A 55 -9.97 6.25 -11.97
N GLY A 56 -11.04 6.65 -11.26
CA GLY A 56 -12.34 6.99 -11.86
C GLY A 56 -13.27 5.81 -12.17
N HIS A 57 -12.90 4.59 -11.78
CA HIS A 57 -13.70 3.37 -11.99
C HIS A 57 -14.38 2.89 -10.70
N ASP A 58 -15.51 3.50 -10.36
CA ASP A 58 -16.29 3.12 -9.17
C ASP A 58 -17.14 1.85 -9.39
N ASP A 59 -17.30 1.45 -10.65
CA ASP A 59 -18.09 0.33 -11.16
C ASP A 59 -17.29 -0.98 -11.33
N LEU A 60 -16.04 -1.02 -10.88
CA LEU A 60 -15.19 -2.22 -10.99
C LEU A 60 -15.87 -3.43 -10.33
N GLU A 61 -15.81 -4.61 -10.95
CA GLU A 61 -16.47 -5.81 -10.41
C GLU A 61 -15.88 -6.25 -9.06
N SER A 62 -16.70 -6.87 -8.20
CA SER A 62 -16.19 -7.51 -6.99
C SER A 62 -15.42 -8.79 -7.36
N GLY A 63 -14.24 -8.96 -6.79
CA GLY A 63 -13.36 -10.07 -7.15
C GLY A 63 -11.95 -9.94 -6.62
N ILE A 64 -11.10 -10.83 -7.09
CA ILE A 64 -9.69 -10.91 -6.74
C ILE A 64 -8.85 -10.31 -7.87
N TYR A 65 -7.93 -9.42 -7.50
CA TYR A 65 -7.06 -8.68 -8.40
C TYR A 65 -5.61 -8.82 -7.97
N TYR A 66 -4.69 -8.39 -8.82
CA TYR A 66 -3.25 -8.40 -8.54
C TYR A 66 -2.56 -7.13 -9.01
N GLY A 67 -1.41 -6.84 -8.42
CA GLY A 67 -0.71 -5.59 -8.69
C GLY A 67 0.56 -5.40 -7.87
N TYR A 68 0.94 -4.14 -7.71
CA TYR A 68 2.07 -3.73 -6.89
C TYR A 68 1.65 -2.69 -5.87
N ALA A 69 2.30 -2.73 -4.71
CA ALA A 69 2.13 -1.72 -3.67
C ALA A 69 3.45 -1.26 -3.07
N SER A 70 3.45 -0.03 -2.57
CA SER A 70 4.50 0.51 -1.70
C SER A 70 3.89 1.03 -0.42
N LEU A 71 4.72 1.13 0.63
CA LEU A 71 4.33 1.63 1.94
C LEU A 71 5.21 2.81 2.34
N ASP A 72 4.57 3.91 2.72
CA ASP A 72 5.21 5.01 3.43
C ASP A 72 4.91 4.90 4.93
N HIS A 73 5.91 4.43 5.67
CA HIS A 73 5.82 4.28 7.12
C HIS A 73 5.96 5.61 7.87
N SER A 74 6.43 6.68 7.22
CA SER A 74 6.57 7.99 7.86
C SER A 74 5.23 8.63 8.21
N THR A 75 4.15 8.18 7.57
CA THR A 75 2.79 8.65 7.85
C THR A 75 2.10 7.93 9.01
N ILE A 76 2.74 6.93 9.61
CA ILE A 76 2.20 6.25 10.80
C ILE A 76 2.13 7.30 11.93
N PRO A 77 0.95 7.55 12.53
CA PRO A 77 0.85 8.47 13.65
C PRO A 77 1.77 8.02 14.77
N THR A 78 2.82 8.80 15.03
CA THR A 78 3.61 8.60 16.25
C THR A 78 2.73 9.07 17.38
N LEU A 79 2.28 8.16 18.24
CA LEU A 79 1.68 8.53 19.53
C LEU A 79 2.75 9.31 20.30
N THR A 80 2.75 10.63 20.16
CA THR A 80 3.43 11.51 21.10
C THR A 80 2.75 11.25 22.44
N THR A 81 3.50 10.63 23.32
CA THR A 81 3.25 10.62 24.76
C THR A 81 3.45 12.04 25.26
N GLU A 82 2.55 12.95 24.90
CA GLU A 82 2.39 14.20 25.61
C GLU A 82 1.61 13.92 26.89
N LEU A 83 2.34 13.39 27.89
CA LEU A 83 2.00 13.64 29.28
C LEU A 83 2.35 15.11 29.58
N SER A 84 1.61 16.03 28.98
CA SER A 84 1.54 17.41 29.44
C SER A 84 0.66 17.39 30.69
N VAL A 85 1.30 17.19 31.85
CA VAL A 85 0.67 17.38 33.16
C VAL A 85 0.57 18.88 33.40
N PRO A 86 -0.64 19.47 33.51
CA PRO A 86 -0.76 20.84 33.98
C PRO A 86 -0.99 20.80 35.49
N SER A 87 -0.07 21.35 36.29
CA SER A 87 -0.47 21.87 37.60
C SER A 87 0.52 22.88 38.17
N ALA A 88 -0.02 24.06 38.43
CA ALA A 88 0.55 25.12 39.22
C ALA A 88 0.56 24.74 40.71
N THR A 89 1.61 25.15 41.45
CA THR A 89 1.59 26.16 42.53
C THR A 89 2.78 25.99 43.49
N GLY A 90 3.37 27.13 43.87
CA GLY A 90 3.68 27.47 45.26
C GLY A 90 4.65 26.62 46.09
N ASP A 91 5.82 27.22 46.31
CA ASP A 91 6.40 27.46 47.64
C ASP A 91 7.51 26.53 48.20
N THR A 92 8.37 27.23 48.92
CA THR A 92 9.64 27.00 49.60
C THR A 92 9.88 25.68 50.35
N ALA A 93 11.08 25.09 50.19
CA ALA A 93 11.94 24.59 51.28
C ALA A 93 13.29 24.02 50.78
N ILE A 94 14.37 24.41 51.47
CA ILE A 94 15.74 23.84 51.37
C ILE A 94 15.84 22.61 52.30
N PRO A 95 16.66 21.60 51.97
CA PRO A 95 17.59 21.11 53.01
C PRO A 95 19.04 20.87 52.51
N GLU A 96 19.95 20.97 53.48
CA GLU A 96 21.42 20.94 53.37
C GLU A 96 22.05 19.53 53.28
N ARG A 97 23.17 19.50 52.53
CA ARG A 97 24.50 18.87 52.77
C ARG A 97 24.64 17.37 53.15
N SER A 98 25.38 16.63 52.31
CA SER A 98 26.43 15.65 52.68
C SER A 98 27.23 15.26 51.41
N SER A 99 28.41 15.82 51.15
CA SER A 99 29.78 15.36 51.52
C SER A 99 30.48 14.39 50.52
N ASN A 100 31.32 15.01 49.67
CA ASN A 100 32.69 14.65 49.25
C ASN A 100 33.03 13.60 48.16
N HIS A 101 34.13 13.95 47.46
CA HIS A 101 35.00 13.22 46.51
C HIS A 101 34.51 13.10 45.05
N ALA A 102 35.21 13.53 44.00
CA ALA A 102 36.56 14.07 43.85
C ALA A 102 36.73 14.90 42.54
N VAL A 103 37.76 15.74 42.57
CA VAL A 103 38.47 16.56 41.56
C VAL A 103 38.53 15.99 40.12
N ALA A 104 38.73 16.73 39.01
CA ALA A 104 39.38 18.02 38.76
C ALA A 104 38.94 18.62 37.41
N ASP A 105 39.29 19.89 37.24
CA ASP A 105 38.96 20.85 36.19
C ASP A 105 39.41 20.49 34.76
N LEU A 106 38.61 20.92 33.77
CA LEU A 106 39.11 21.50 32.52
C LEU A 106 38.02 22.37 31.87
N GLU A 107 38.23 23.69 31.94
CA GLU A 107 37.45 24.74 31.28
C GLU A 107 37.69 24.76 29.76
N THR A 108 36.57 24.75 29.01
CA THR A 108 36.15 25.52 27.78
C THR A 108 37.17 25.91 26.67
N PRO A 109 36.76 26.07 25.37
CA PRO A 109 35.51 26.71 24.95
C PRO A 109 34.78 26.15 23.70
N ALA A 110 33.62 26.76 23.46
CA ALA A 110 32.71 26.62 22.34
C ALA A 110 33.37 26.49 20.95
N THR A 111 32.86 25.55 20.15
CA THR A 111 32.72 25.72 18.69
C THR A 111 31.51 24.89 18.27
N ALA A 112 30.43 25.59 17.90
CA ALA A 112 29.29 24.98 17.23
C ALA A 112 29.78 24.29 15.94
N PRO A 113 29.34 23.06 15.61
CA PRO A 113 29.64 22.49 14.30
C PRO A 113 28.92 23.35 13.24
N PRO A 114 29.60 23.72 12.15
CA PRO A 114 28.96 24.45 11.06
C PRO A 114 27.84 23.60 10.47
N SER A 115 26.71 24.26 10.22
CA SER A 115 25.55 23.77 9.51
C SER A 115 25.96 22.84 8.37
N ARG A 116 25.67 21.54 8.55
CA ARG A 116 25.84 20.54 7.51
C ARG A 116 25.06 21.02 6.28
N PRO A 117 25.68 21.12 5.09
CA PRO A 117 24.94 21.49 3.89
C PRO A 117 23.79 20.50 3.71
N ILE A 118 22.59 21.04 3.46
CA ILE A 118 21.40 20.31 3.10
C ILE A 118 21.76 19.55 1.82
N THR A 119 22.14 18.29 1.98
CA THR A 119 22.18 17.36 0.87
C THR A 119 20.74 17.20 0.44
N PRO A 120 20.35 17.42 -0.84
CA PRO A 120 19.02 17.05 -1.28
C PRO A 120 18.84 15.58 -0.90
N GLY A 121 17.86 15.35 -0.03
CA GLY A 121 17.65 14.06 0.60
C GLY A 121 17.70 12.99 -0.46
N ARG A 122 18.57 11.99 -0.25
CA ARG A 122 18.50 10.73 -0.99
C ARG A 122 17.05 10.27 -0.85
N LEU A 123 16.25 10.44 -1.91
CA LEU A 123 14.91 9.88 -1.97
C LEU A 123 15.09 8.40 -1.60
N LYS A 124 14.54 7.99 -0.47
CA LYS A 124 14.51 6.56 -0.14
C LYS A 124 13.69 5.94 -1.25
N GLU A 125 14.33 5.19 -2.13
CA GLU A 125 13.62 4.36 -3.11
C GLU A 125 12.57 3.55 -2.34
N ALA A 126 11.30 3.82 -2.63
CA ALA A 126 10.20 3.16 -1.96
C ALA A 126 10.27 1.67 -2.33
N LYS A 127 10.36 0.80 -1.34
CA LYS A 127 10.36 -0.63 -1.60
C LYS A 127 8.98 -1.04 -2.11
N VAL A 128 8.96 -1.64 -3.29
CA VAL A 128 7.75 -2.12 -3.97
C VAL A 128 7.56 -3.60 -3.72
N TYR A 129 6.30 -4.01 -3.55
CA TYR A 129 5.91 -5.36 -3.24
C TYR A 129 4.80 -5.84 -4.18
N PRO A 130 4.85 -7.09 -4.67
CA PRO A 130 3.71 -7.68 -5.36
C PRO A 130 2.54 -7.88 -4.39
N THR A 131 1.32 -7.78 -4.91
CA THR A 131 0.09 -7.89 -4.13
C THR A 131 -0.95 -8.78 -4.79
N VAL A 132 -1.77 -9.41 -3.95
CA VAL A 132 -3.09 -9.90 -4.31
C VAL A 132 -4.11 -9.15 -3.46
N LEU A 133 -5.24 -8.77 -4.02
CA LEU A 133 -6.25 -8.00 -3.31
C LEU A 133 -7.66 -8.46 -3.62
N SER A 134 -8.54 -8.34 -2.64
CA SER A 134 -9.98 -8.52 -2.79
C SER A 134 -10.64 -7.16 -2.83
N ILE A 135 -11.53 -6.96 -3.80
CA ILE A 135 -12.40 -5.78 -3.88
C ILE A 135 -13.83 -6.28 -3.72
N GLY A 136 -14.54 -5.79 -2.71
CA GLY A 136 -15.87 -6.27 -2.38
C GLY A 136 -16.67 -5.29 -1.54
N TYR A 137 -17.90 -5.67 -1.19
CA TYR A 137 -18.77 -4.88 -0.31
C TYR A 137 -18.62 -5.32 1.14
N ASN A 138 -18.61 -4.35 2.06
CA ASN A 138 -18.66 -4.66 3.48
C ASN A 138 -20.11 -4.94 3.93
N PRO A 139 -20.45 -6.17 4.32
CA PRO A 139 -21.82 -6.54 4.68
C PRO A 139 -22.32 -5.88 5.99
N TYR A 140 -21.44 -5.33 6.84
CA TYR A 140 -21.84 -4.71 8.11
C TYR A 140 -22.37 -3.27 7.94
N TYR A 141 -22.02 -2.59 6.84
CA TYR A 141 -22.41 -1.20 6.57
C TYR A 141 -23.49 -1.17 5.49
N LYS A 142 -24.66 -1.77 5.77
CA LYS A 142 -25.87 -1.73 4.90
C LYS A 142 -25.55 -1.75 3.38
N ASN A 143 -24.65 -2.65 2.98
CA ASN A 143 -24.20 -2.90 1.59
C ASN A 143 -23.75 -1.67 0.75
N SER A 144 -23.49 -0.50 1.33
CA SER A 144 -23.23 0.72 0.55
C SER A 144 -21.76 1.13 0.47
N GLN A 145 -20.86 0.49 1.23
CA GLN A 145 -19.43 0.83 1.22
C GLN A 145 -18.58 -0.36 0.75
N ARG A 146 -17.83 -0.13 -0.32
CA ARG A 146 -16.82 -1.05 -0.83
C ARG A 146 -15.53 -0.92 -0.03
N SER A 147 -14.79 -2.01 0.08
CA SER A 147 -13.47 -2.05 0.71
C SER A 147 -12.49 -2.81 -0.17
N ILE A 148 -11.21 -2.44 -0.04
CA ILE A 148 -10.11 -3.19 -0.65
C ILE A 148 -9.30 -3.82 0.48
N GLU A 149 -9.16 -5.14 0.39
CA GLU A 149 -8.31 -5.94 1.28
C GLU A 149 -7.08 -6.41 0.50
N ILE A 150 -5.90 -5.91 0.87
CA ILE A 150 -4.66 -6.11 0.15
C ILE A 150 -3.76 -7.05 0.95
N HIS A 151 -3.46 -8.22 0.40
CA HIS A 151 -2.38 -9.04 0.89
C HIS A 151 -1.09 -8.70 0.14
N ILE A 152 -0.13 -8.13 0.87
CA ILE A 152 1.20 -7.86 0.36
C ILE A 152 2.01 -9.15 0.46
N LEU A 153 2.63 -9.58 -0.65
CA LEU A 153 3.42 -10.81 -0.72
C LEU A 153 4.81 -10.60 -0.09
N HIS A 154 4.82 -10.17 1.17
CA HIS A 154 6.00 -9.94 1.99
C HIS A 154 5.67 -10.15 3.46
N SER A 155 6.59 -10.75 4.20
CA SER A 155 6.49 -10.91 5.64
C SER A 155 7.01 -9.66 6.35
N PHE A 156 6.12 -8.97 7.08
CA PHE A 156 6.49 -7.82 7.92
C PHE A 156 6.65 -8.26 9.38
N ALA A 157 7.62 -7.67 10.08
CA ALA A 157 7.86 -7.96 11.49
C ALA A 157 6.83 -7.27 12.41
N GLN A 158 6.19 -6.19 11.94
CA GLN A 158 5.26 -5.38 12.71
C GLN A 158 4.10 -4.93 11.80
N ASP A 159 2.96 -4.63 12.43
CA ASP A 159 1.84 -4.02 11.74
C ASP A 159 2.19 -2.59 11.28
N PHE A 160 1.53 -2.15 10.21
CA PHE A 160 1.76 -0.85 9.56
C PHE A 160 0.46 -0.05 9.41
N TYR A 161 -0.45 -0.15 10.39
CA TYR A 161 -1.66 0.69 10.42
C TYR A 161 -1.28 2.18 10.46
N GLY A 162 -1.97 2.99 9.65
CA GLY A 162 -1.67 4.40 9.46
C GLY A 162 -0.58 4.68 8.41
N ALA A 163 0.17 3.68 7.95
CA ALA A 163 1.08 3.85 6.81
C ALA A 163 0.27 4.16 5.55
N THR A 164 0.77 5.06 4.72
CA THR A 164 0.16 5.37 3.43
C THR A 164 0.57 4.30 2.43
N LEU A 165 -0.40 3.59 1.89
CA LEU A 165 -0.18 2.59 0.85
C LEU A 165 -0.46 3.21 -0.51
N SER A 166 0.46 3.04 -1.45
CA SER A 166 0.26 3.35 -2.88
C SER A 166 0.07 2.03 -3.61
N LEU A 167 -1.03 1.86 -4.35
CA LEU A 167 -1.40 0.64 -5.06
C LEU A 167 -1.52 0.92 -6.56
N ILE A 168 -0.99 0.00 -7.37
CA ILE A 168 -1.29 -0.14 -8.80
C ILE A 168 -1.91 -1.52 -9.01
N ILE A 169 -3.12 -1.58 -9.55
CA ILE A 169 -3.84 -2.80 -9.92
C ILE A 169 -3.63 -3.03 -11.42
N LEU A 170 -3.18 -4.23 -11.79
CA LEU A 170 -2.77 -4.56 -13.16
C LEU A 170 -3.66 -5.60 -13.85
N GLY A 171 -4.52 -6.29 -13.10
CA GLY A 171 -5.42 -7.27 -13.67
C GLY A 171 -6.36 -7.89 -12.65
N HIS A 172 -7.42 -8.51 -13.20
CA HIS A 172 -8.39 -9.32 -12.48
C HIS A 172 -8.00 -10.80 -12.59
N ILE A 173 -8.11 -11.54 -11.48
CA ILE A 173 -7.88 -12.99 -11.41
C ILE A 173 -9.19 -13.76 -11.56
N ARG A 174 -10.19 -13.44 -10.72
CA ARG A 174 -11.46 -14.18 -10.65
C ARG A 174 -12.51 -13.42 -9.83
N PRO A 175 -13.80 -13.68 -10.05
CA PRO A 175 -14.85 -13.15 -9.18
C PRO A 175 -14.79 -13.76 -7.77
N GLU A 176 -15.60 -13.19 -6.86
CA GLU A 176 -15.80 -13.74 -5.52
C GLU A 176 -16.52 -15.11 -5.57
N TYR A 177 -15.96 -16.07 -4.83
CA TYR A 177 -16.53 -17.41 -4.70
C TYR A 177 -17.16 -17.63 -3.33
N ASP A 178 -18.22 -18.42 -3.33
CA ASP A 178 -18.88 -18.93 -2.14
C ASP A 178 -18.17 -20.21 -1.68
N TYR A 179 -17.78 -20.26 -0.41
CA TYR A 179 -17.03 -21.38 0.16
C TYR A 179 -17.84 -22.12 1.20
N VAL A 180 -17.85 -23.44 1.08
CA VAL A 180 -18.48 -24.35 2.04
C VAL A 180 -17.55 -24.75 3.19
N SER A 181 -16.24 -24.48 3.06
CA SER A 181 -15.23 -24.77 4.09
C SER A 181 -14.10 -23.73 4.10
N LYS A 182 -13.45 -23.60 5.26
CA LYS A 182 -12.29 -22.71 5.46
C LYS A 182 -11.08 -23.18 4.65
N GLU A 183 -10.91 -24.48 4.51
CA GLU A 183 -9.81 -25.13 3.81
C GLU A 183 -9.87 -24.80 2.31
N ALA A 184 -11.05 -24.87 1.71
CA ALA A 184 -11.29 -24.50 0.31
C ALA A 184 -10.97 -23.02 0.05
N LEU A 185 -11.37 -22.14 0.98
CA LEU A 185 -11.04 -20.72 0.92
C LEU A 185 -9.52 -20.49 0.96
N VAL A 186 -8.81 -21.12 1.90
CA VAL A 186 -7.36 -20.97 2.05
C VAL A 186 -6.63 -21.52 0.83
N GLU A 187 -7.08 -22.63 0.27
CA GLU A 187 -6.52 -23.21 -0.95
C GLU A 187 -6.62 -22.24 -2.13
N ASP A 188 -7.79 -21.65 -2.35
CA ASP A 188 -7.99 -20.72 -3.46
C ASP A 188 -7.21 -19.42 -3.26
N ILE A 189 -7.08 -18.91 -2.03
CA ILE A 189 -6.22 -17.73 -1.77
C ILE A 189 -4.75 -18.05 -2.06
N ARG A 190 -4.27 -19.25 -1.68
CA ARG A 190 -2.91 -19.67 -2.03
C ARG A 190 -2.71 -19.77 -3.53
N GLU A 191 -3.71 -20.24 -4.27
CA GLU A 191 -3.65 -20.26 -5.72
C GLU A 191 -3.70 -18.84 -6.31
N ASP A 192 -4.50 -17.93 -5.75
CA ASP A 192 -4.52 -16.52 -6.16
C ASP A 192 -3.13 -15.87 -6.01
N ILE A 193 -2.43 -16.18 -4.91
CA ILE A 193 -1.04 -15.73 -4.69
C ILE A 193 -0.10 -16.26 -5.77
N ARG A 194 -0.18 -17.55 -6.10
CA ARG A 194 0.66 -18.16 -7.15
C ARG A 194 0.36 -17.58 -8.52
N VAL A 195 -0.92 -17.40 -8.86
CA VAL A 195 -1.36 -16.78 -10.12
C VAL A 195 -0.86 -15.34 -10.20
N ALA A 196 -1.00 -14.55 -9.13
CA ALA A 196 -0.48 -13.19 -9.08
C ALA A 196 1.04 -13.14 -9.32
N GLN A 197 1.82 -13.99 -8.63
CA GLN A 197 3.27 -14.08 -8.82
C GLN A 197 3.65 -14.40 -10.27
N ARG A 198 3.03 -15.44 -10.86
CA ARG A 198 3.31 -15.83 -12.26
C ARG A 198 2.89 -14.75 -13.25
N SER A 199 1.76 -14.09 -13.01
CA SER A 199 1.24 -13.03 -13.88
C SER A 199 2.12 -11.78 -13.86
N LEU A 200 2.59 -11.39 -12.66
CA LEU A 200 3.44 -10.21 -12.44
C LEU A 200 4.88 -10.40 -12.93
N ALA A 201 5.38 -11.64 -13.00
CA ALA A 201 6.70 -11.97 -13.52
C ALA A 201 6.83 -11.81 -15.04
N ARG A 202 5.73 -11.56 -15.76
CA ARG A 202 5.76 -11.31 -17.21
C ARG A 202 6.36 -9.91 -17.50
N PRO A 203 7.19 -9.73 -18.54
CA PRO A 203 7.89 -8.46 -18.79
C PRO A 203 6.99 -7.22 -18.87
N ALA A 204 5.81 -7.35 -19.47
CA ALA A 204 4.86 -6.24 -19.61
C ALA A 204 4.23 -5.79 -18.27
N TYR A 205 4.26 -6.68 -17.26
CA TYR A 205 3.74 -6.44 -15.92
C TYR A 205 4.87 -6.04 -14.96
N GLU A 206 6.02 -6.73 -15.02
CA GLU A 206 7.19 -6.49 -14.16
C GLU A 206 7.66 -5.02 -14.22
N ARG A 207 7.64 -4.41 -15.40
CA ARG A 207 8.04 -3.00 -15.59
C ARG A 207 7.30 -2.00 -14.70
N TRP A 208 6.08 -2.31 -14.26
CA TRP A 208 5.26 -1.44 -13.41
C TRP A 208 5.78 -1.32 -11.97
N GLN A 209 6.73 -2.17 -11.55
CA GLN A 209 7.42 -2.01 -10.26
C GLN A 209 8.20 -0.68 -10.17
N ARG A 210 8.53 -0.07 -11.31
CA ARG A 210 9.31 1.17 -11.39
C ARG A 210 8.44 2.40 -11.65
N ASP A 211 7.12 2.27 -11.55
CA ASP A 211 6.21 3.38 -11.79
C ASP A 211 6.34 4.46 -10.71
N ALA A 212 6.33 5.73 -11.13
CA ALA A 212 6.52 6.88 -10.24
C ALA A 212 5.42 6.97 -9.16
N TRP A 213 4.21 6.49 -9.45
CA TRP A 213 3.10 6.45 -8.49
C TRP A 213 3.49 5.69 -7.21
N LEU A 214 4.23 4.59 -7.34
CA LEU A 214 4.68 3.79 -6.20
C LEU A 214 5.75 4.49 -5.36
N SER A 215 6.40 5.51 -5.89
CA SER A 215 7.39 6.31 -5.16
C SER A 215 6.76 7.46 -4.37
N GLY A 216 5.45 7.67 -4.48
CA GLY A 216 4.78 8.83 -3.90
C GLY A 216 4.80 10.08 -4.77
N GLU A 217 5.45 10.01 -5.93
CA GLU A 217 5.49 11.07 -6.92
C GLU A 217 4.23 10.96 -7.81
N GLY A 218 3.47 12.05 -7.96
CA GLY A 218 2.27 12.08 -8.80
C GLY A 218 0.93 12.27 -8.07
N GLY A 219 0.93 12.73 -6.82
CA GLY A 219 -0.28 13.06 -6.06
C GLY A 219 -0.99 14.36 -6.48
N ASN A 220 -1.17 14.60 -7.78
CA ASN A 220 -2.23 15.48 -8.27
C ASN A 220 -3.26 14.60 -9.00
N GLU A 221 -4.53 14.91 -8.77
CA GLU A 221 -5.76 14.26 -9.24
C GLU A 221 -5.73 13.55 -10.61
N PRO A 222 -6.62 12.56 -10.85
CA PRO A 222 -6.60 11.74 -12.05
C PRO A 222 -6.84 12.60 -13.29
N THR A 223 -5.78 13.02 -13.97
CA THR A 223 -5.87 13.47 -15.35
C THR A 223 -5.99 12.23 -16.22
N GLY A 224 -7.24 11.87 -16.50
CA GLY A 224 -7.54 10.99 -17.62
C GLY A 224 -7.01 11.64 -18.89
N GLU A 225 -5.87 11.18 -19.38
CA GLU A 225 -5.44 11.32 -20.77
C GLU A 225 -4.29 10.34 -21.02
N ALA A 226 -4.64 9.19 -21.58
CA ALA A 226 -3.68 8.36 -22.28
C ALA A 226 -3.04 9.22 -23.37
N LYS A 227 -1.75 9.54 -23.24
CA LYS A 227 -0.97 10.14 -24.32
C LYS A 227 -1.01 9.19 -25.51
N GLY A 228 -1.85 9.55 -26.49
CA GLY A 228 -1.96 8.87 -27.77
C GLY A 228 -0.60 8.85 -28.49
N GLN A 229 -0.15 7.66 -28.86
CA GLN A 229 0.80 7.51 -29.94
C GLN A 229 0.01 7.54 -31.25
N SER A 230 -0.04 8.72 -31.85
CA SER A 230 -0.44 8.90 -33.25
C SER A 230 0.82 9.00 -34.12
N GLY A 231 0.84 8.22 -35.19
CA GLY A 231 1.87 8.22 -36.23
C GLY A 231 2.21 6.78 -36.65
N ILE A 232 2.09 6.33 -37.90
CA ILE A 232 1.99 6.99 -39.21
C ILE A 232 1.28 5.97 -40.11
N LEU A 233 0.15 6.32 -40.74
CA LEU A 233 -0.43 5.51 -41.83
C LEU A 233 -0.06 6.19 -43.15
N ALA A 234 0.88 5.59 -43.87
CA ALA A 234 1.31 6.04 -45.19
C ALA A 234 0.16 5.93 -46.19
N LYS A 235 -0.16 7.04 -46.86
CA LYS A 235 -1.02 7.08 -48.03
C LYS A 235 -0.29 6.35 -49.18
N SER A 236 -0.89 5.28 -49.69
CA SER A 236 -0.53 4.73 -50.99
C SER A 236 -1.54 5.22 -52.02
N GLU A 237 -1.02 6.02 -52.92
CA GLU A 237 -1.61 6.56 -54.14
C GLU A 237 -1.62 5.46 -55.21
N VAL A 238 -2.78 5.15 -55.79
CA VAL A 238 -2.86 4.42 -57.07
C VAL A 238 -4.02 4.99 -57.89
N ILE A 239 -3.64 5.74 -58.91
CA ILE A 239 -4.37 6.04 -60.16
C ILE A 239 -3.30 5.78 -61.25
N PRO A 240 -3.60 5.15 -62.40
CA PRO A 240 -4.77 5.40 -63.25
C PRO A 240 -5.63 4.20 -63.61
#